data_AF-A0A850DNK1-F1
#
_entry.id   AF-A0A850DNK1-F1
#
_cell.length_a   1.000
_cell.length_b   1.000
_cell.length_c   1.000
_cell.angle_alpha   90.00
_cell.angle_beta   90.00
_cell.angle_gamma   90.00
#
_symmetry.space_group_name_H-M   'P 1'
#
loop_
_entity.id
_entity.type
_entity.pdbx_description
1 polymer ?
#
loop_
_entity_poly.entity_id
_entity_poly.type
_entity_poly.pdbx_seq_one_letter_code
_entity_poly.pdbx_strand_id
1 'polypeptide(L)'
;MWSYYARLDRSYLDQNSYGYVIDVCNGLFTLLPSVFILAMMTWQAVPARALGMVMLATFYQMLYGTLAYFFAYLRNQRGRGHPLGRVLMLVGASNSVWIVFPAIGIGLAAQLIASGAY
;
A
#
# COMPACT_ATOMS: atom_id res chain seq x y z
N MET A 1 4.32 15.10 -10.29
CA MET A 1 3.51 14.54 -9.18
C MET A 1 4.31 14.54 -7.87
N TRP A 2 5.43 13.81 -7.79
CA TRP A 2 6.27 13.71 -6.57
C TRP A 2 6.78 15.03 -6.00
N SER A 3 7.16 15.98 -6.86
CA SER A 3 7.58 17.33 -6.44
C SER A 3 6.49 18.14 -5.73
N TYR A 4 5.20 17.83 -5.98
CA TYR A 4 4.08 18.47 -5.29
C TYR A 4 3.79 17.79 -3.95
N TYR A 5 3.82 16.45 -3.90
CA TYR A 5 3.71 15.68 -2.66
C TYR A 5 4.81 16.05 -1.66
N ALA A 6 6.05 16.18 -2.13
CA ALA A 6 7.21 16.60 -1.35
C ALA A 6 7.08 18.00 -0.70
N ARG A 7 6.20 18.88 -1.22
CA ARG A 7 5.91 20.18 -0.60
C ARG A 7 5.00 20.09 0.61
N LEU A 8 4.18 19.03 0.70
CA LEU A 8 3.22 18.80 1.78
C LEU A 8 3.74 17.79 2.80
N ASP A 9 4.59 16.88 2.36
CA ASP A 9 5.27 15.93 3.22
C ASP A 9 6.74 15.84 2.83
N ARG A 10 7.59 16.45 3.64
CA ARG A 10 9.04 16.48 3.40
C ARG A 10 9.69 15.10 3.53
N SER A 11 8.99 14.07 4.04
CA SER A 11 9.55 12.71 4.03
C SER A 11 9.90 12.25 2.62
N TYR A 12 9.18 12.70 1.60
CA TYR A 12 9.50 12.37 0.21
C TYR A 12 10.81 12.99 -0.30
N LEU A 13 11.42 13.94 0.44
CA LEU A 13 12.72 14.55 0.12
C LEU A 13 13.86 13.94 0.92
N ASP A 14 13.58 13.45 2.13
CA ASP A 14 14.58 12.86 3.01
C ASP A 14 14.69 11.35 2.76
N GLN A 15 15.81 10.96 2.15
CA GLN A 15 16.11 9.56 1.79
C GLN A 15 16.24 8.64 3.01
N ASN A 16 16.46 9.20 4.19
CA ASN A 16 16.53 8.44 5.45
C ASN A 16 15.15 8.29 6.11
N SER A 17 14.12 8.94 5.57
CA SER A 17 12.79 8.87 6.16
C SER A 17 12.06 7.61 5.76
N TYR A 18 11.19 7.13 6.66
CA TYR A 18 10.30 6.01 6.37
C TYR A 18 9.46 6.23 5.11
N GLY A 19 8.93 7.44 4.92
CA GLY A 19 8.07 7.77 3.78
C GLY A 19 8.79 7.64 2.44
N TYR A 20 10.07 8.02 2.37
CA TYR A 20 10.87 7.80 1.16
C TYR A 20 11.12 6.31 0.92
N VAL A 21 11.58 5.59 1.95
CA VAL A 21 11.96 4.19 1.83
C VAL A 21 10.76 3.32 1.46
N ILE A 22 9.62 3.48 2.12
CA ILE A 22 8.44 2.65 1.87
C ILE A 22 7.91 2.83 0.44
N ASP A 23 7.95 4.05 -0.11
CA ASP A 23 7.45 4.29 -1.47
C ASP A 23 8.39 3.73 -2.53
N VAL A 24 9.72 3.89 -2.35
CA VAL A 24 10.71 3.27 -3.25
C VAL A 24 10.58 1.74 -3.18
N CYS A 25 10.51 1.17 -1.97
CA CYS A 25 10.35 -0.27 -1.79
C CYS A 25 9.03 -0.77 -2.36
N ASN A 26 7.92 -0.04 -2.18
CA ASN A 26 6.66 -0.41 -2.81
C ASN A 26 6.81 -0.44 -4.33
N GLY A 27 7.34 0.62 -4.94
CA GLY A 27 7.52 0.68 -6.40
C GLY A 27 8.39 -0.45 -6.96
N LEU A 28 9.45 -0.85 -6.25
CA LEU A 28 10.36 -1.90 -6.69
C LEU A 28 9.82 -3.31 -6.41
N PHE A 29 9.32 -3.55 -5.20
CA PHE A 29 9.04 -4.89 -4.71
C PHE A 29 7.57 -5.31 -4.85
N THR A 30 6.62 -4.39 -5.03
CA THR A 30 5.21 -4.79 -5.27
C THR A 30 4.90 -5.01 -6.75
N LEU A 31 5.74 -4.55 -7.68
CA LEU A 31 5.50 -4.71 -9.11
C LEU A 31 5.42 -6.20 -9.51
N LEU A 32 6.44 -6.97 -9.15
CA LEU A 32 6.50 -8.40 -9.45
C LEU A 32 5.31 -9.20 -8.87
N PRO A 33 4.99 -9.11 -7.57
CA PRO A 33 3.83 -9.82 -7.03
C PRO A 33 2.52 -9.30 -7.61
N SER A 34 2.39 -8.00 -7.94
CA SER A 34 1.18 -7.48 -8.59
C SER A 34 0.95 -8.08 -9.98
N VAL A 35 2.00 -8.14 -10.81
CA VAL A 35 1.94 -8.78 -12.13
C VAL A 35 1.62 -10.26 -11.99
N PHE A 36 2.26 -10.95 -11.04
CA PHE A 36 1.99 -12.36 -10.76
C PHE A 36 0.53 -12.59 -10.35
N ILE A 37 -0.01 -11.79 -9.40
CA ILE A 37 -1.40 -11.90 -8.94
C ILE A 37 -2.37 -11.69 -10.11
N LEU A 38 -2.19 -10.64 -10.90
CA LEU A 38 -3.04 -10.36 -12.06
C LEU A 38 -3.02 -11.49 -13.10
N ALA A 39 -1.82 -11.99 -13.40
CA ALA A 39 -1.63 -13.10 -14.31
C ALA A 39 -2.36 -14.36 -13.80
N MET A 40 -2.13 -14.73 -12.54
CA MET A 40 -2.68 -15.97 -11.98
C MET A 40 -4.17 -15.89 -11.71
N MET A 41 -4.74 -14.72 -11.45
CA MET A 41 -6.19 -14.53 -11.42
C MET A 41 -6.83 -14.71 -12.81
N THR A 42 -6.09 -14.42 -13.88
CA THR A 42 -6.57 -14.54 -15.27
C THR A 42 -6.44 -15.96 -15.80
N TRP A 43 -5.26 -16.58 -15.64
CA TRP A 43 -4.96 -17.89 -16.22
C TRP A 43 -5.15 -19.06 -15.24
N GLN A 44 -5.30 -18.79 -13.94
CA GLN A 44 -5.52 -19.79 -12.89
C GLN A 44 -4.48 -20.93 -12.91
N ALA A 45 -3.25 -20.62 -13.33
CA ALA A 45 -2.20 -21.60 -13.58
C ALA A 45 -1.50 -22.12 -12.31
N VAL A 46 -1.86 -21.58 -11.14
CA VAL A 46 -1.36 -22.03 -9.83
C VAL A 46 -2.53 -22.47 -8.94
N PRO A 47 -2.30 -23.27 -7.88
CA PRO A 47 -3.36 -23.59 -6.93
C PRO A 47 -3.90 -22.31 -6.26
N ALA A 48 -5.22 -22.20 -6.10
CA ALA A 48 -5.87 -21.05 -5.47
C ALA A 48 -5.28 -20.73 -4.09
N ARG A 49 -4.96 -21.75 -3.28
CA ARG A 49 -4.30 -21.58 -1.98
C ARG A 49 -2.93 -20.91 -2.08
N ALA A 50 -2.14 -21.28 -3.09
CA ALA A 50 -0.82 -20.70 -3.32
C ALA A 50 -0.94 -19.23 -3.72
N LEU A 51 -1.85 -18.91 -4.64
CA LEU A 51 -2.15 -17.52 -5.00
C LEU A 51 -2.65 -16.72 -3.78
N GLY A 52 -3.56 -17.28 -2.99
CA GLY A 52 -4.08 -16.64 -1.80
C GLY A 52 -2.99 -16.32 -0.77
N MET A 53 -2.00 -17.20 -0.57
CA MET A 53 -0.86 -16.90 0.32
C MET A 53 0.00 -15.74 -0.20
N VAL A 54 0.26 -15.68 -1.50
CA VAL A 54 0.98 -14.56 -2.12
C VAL A 54 0.19 -13.26 -1.98
N MET A 55 -1.10 -13.28 -2.32
CA MET A 55 -1.99 -12.13 -2.15
C MET A 55 -2.01 -11.64 -0.70
N LEU A 56 -2.14 -12.56 0.27
CA LEU A 56 -2.17 -12.20 1.69
C LEU A 56 -0.89 -11.47 2.12
N ALA A 57 0.28 -12.00 1.77
CA ALA A 57 1.56 -11.38 2.10
C ALA A 57 1.71 -9.99 1.46
N THR A 58 1.36 -9.88 0.17
CA THR A 58 1.48 -8.64 -0.60
C THR A 58 0.51 -7.56 -0.11
N PHE A 59 -0.76 -7.89 0.09
CA PHE A 59 -1.75 -6.92 0.58
C PHE A 59 -1.54 -6.55 2.06
N TYR A 60 -1.11 -7.50 2.90
CA TYR A 60 -0.73 -7.17 4.28
C TYR A 60 0.44 -6.19 4.33
N GLN A 61 1.49 -6.41 3.53
CA GLN A 61 2.63 -5.49 3.45
C GLN A 61 2.20 -4.08 3.03
N MET A 62 1.34 -3.95 2.02
CA MET A 62 0.81 -2.65 1.58
C MET A 62 -0.01 -1.97 2.68
N LEU A 63 -0.92 -2.71 3.34
CA LEU A 63 -1.74 -2.16 4.42
C LEU A 63 -0.89 -1.70 5.59
N TYR A 64 -0.01 -2.57 6.09
CA TYR A 64 0.88 -2.26 7.20
C TYR A 64 1.79 -1.07 6.88
N GLY A 65 2.37 -1.04 5.67
CA GLY A 65 3.23 0.06 5.24
C GLY A 65 2.50 1.41 5.23
N THR A 66 1.25 1.39 4.78
CA THR A 66 0.39 2.59 4.78
C THR A 66 0.04 3.04 6.19
N LEU A 67 -0.31 2.12 7.08
CA LEU A 67 -0.60 2.45 8.49
C LEU A 67 0.64 3.02 9.21
N ALA A 68 1.81 2.44 8.96
CA ALA A 68 3.07 2.96 9.48
C ALA A 68 3.40 4.36 8.92
N TYR A 69 3.10 4.61 7.64
CA TYR A 69 3.21 5.95 7.05
C TYR A 69 2.32 6.96 7.78
N PHE A 70 1.04 6.65 7.98
CA PHE A 70 0.10 7.51 8.71
C PHE A 70 0.56 7.76 10.15
N PHE A 71 0.99 6.71 10.85
CA PHE A 71 1.52 6.84 12.20
C PHE A 71 2.72 7.78 12.24
N ALA A 72 3.69 7.58 11.35
CA ALA A 72 4.87 8.46 11.26
C ALA A 72 4.49 9.89 10.83
N TYR A 73 3.44 10.09 10.03
CA TYR A 73 2.96 11.40 9.60
C TYR A 73 2.38 12.18 10.78
N LEU A 74 1.47 11.54 11.52
CA LEU A 74 0.83 12.11 12.70
C LEU A 74 1.82 12.33 13.84
N ARG A 75 2.66 11.34 14.13
CA ARG A 75 3.65 11.40 15.22
C ARG A 75 4.64 12.54 15.03
N ASN A 76 5.10 12.76 13.80
CA ASN A 76 6.04 13.83 13.47
C ASN A 76 5.34 15.16 13.15
N GLN A 77 4.02 15.26 13.38
CA GLN A 77 3.21 16.46 13.16
C GLN A 77 3.39 17.07 11.77
N ARG A 78 3.57 16.23 10.74
CA ARG A 78 3.97 16.70 9.40
C ARG A 78 2.92 17.54 8.68
N GLY A 79 1.65 17.47 9.12
CA GLY A 79 0.59 18.36 8.64
C GLY A 79 0.57 19.75 9.24
N ARG A 80 1.41 20.04 10.25
CA ARG A 80 1.40 21.32 10.96
C ARG A 80 1.84 22.46 10.03
N GLY A 81 1.06 23.53 10.00
CA GLY A 81 1.31 24.68 9.11
C GLY A 81 0.75 24.52 7.69
N HIS A 82 0.14 23.38 7.37
CA HIS A 82 -0.60 23.20 6.12
C HIS A 82 -2.12 23.40 6.31
N PRO A 83 -2.83 23.94 5.30
CA PRO A 83 -4.29 24.00 5.34
C PRO A 83 -4.91 22.60 5.51
N LEU A 84 -5.84 22.47 6.45
CA LEU A 84 -6.46 21.17 6.80
C LEU A 84 -7.05 20.45 5.57
N GLY A 85 -7.72 21.19 4.68
CA GLY A 85 -8.28 20.61 3.46
C GLY A 85 -7.23 19.97 2.54
N ARG A 86 -6.01 20.53 2.45
CA ARG A 86 -4.92 19.93 1.67
C ARG A 86 -4.41 18.66 2.33
N VAL A 87 -4.27 18.65 3.65
CA VAL A 87 -3.86 17.45 4.41
C VAL A 87 -4.90 16.33 4.24
N LEU A 88 -6.19 16.64 4.40
CA LEU A 88 -7.25 15.64 4.26
C LEU A 88 -7.33 15.07 2.85
N MET A 89 -7.16 15.89 1.81
CA MET A 89 -7.24 15.43 0.43
C MET A 89 -6.02 14.60 0.01
N LEU A 90 -4.80 15.09 0.29
CA LEU A 90 -3.55 14.51 -0.23
C LEU A 90 -2.86 13.53 0.71
N VAL A 91 -3.21 13.54 1.99
CA VAL A 91 -2.70 12.54 2.94
C VAL A 91 -3.81 11.58 3.31
N GLY A 92 -5.02 12.08 3.59
CA GLY A 92 -6.18 11.23 3.91
C GLY A 92 -6.73 10.48 2.70
N ALA A 93 -7.41 11.20 1.81
CA ALA A 93 -8.20 10.59 0.74
C ALA A 93 -7.34 9.82 -0.26
N SER A 94 -6.26 10.41 -0.75
CA SER A 94 -5.36 9.74 -1.71
C SER A 94 -4.67 8.50 -1.16
N ASN A 95 -4.40 8.40 0.15
CA ASN A 95 -3.80 7.20 0.73
C ASN A 95 -4.83 6.20 1.26
N SER A 96 -6.10 6.58 1.38
CA SER A 96 -7.16 5.65 1.79
C SER A 96 -7.33 4.47 0.84
N VAL A 97 -6.99 4.64 -0.44
CA VAL A 97 -6.98 3.54 -1.44
C VAL A 97 -6.01 2.42 -1.04
N TRP A 98 -4.88 2.78 -0.42
CA TRP A 98 -3.86 1.85 0.09
C TRP A 98 -4.24 1.22 1.43
N ILE A 99 -5.41 1.55 1.97
CA ILE A 99 -6.03 0.86 3.11
C ILE A 99 -7.17 -0.01 2.60
N VAL A 100 -8.10 0.58 1.86
CA VAL A 100 -9.34 -0.07 1.42
C VAL A 100 -9.07 -1.24 0.49
N PHE A 101 -8.28 -1.05 -0.58
CA PHE A 101 -8.04 -2.13 -1.54
C PHE A 101 -7.19 -3.26 -0.97
N PRO A 102 -6.12 -3.01 -0.19
CA PRO A 102 -5.41 -4.09 0.49
C PRO A 102 -6.27 -4.83 1.50
N ALA A 103 -7.16 -4.16 2.24
CA ALA A 103 -8.09 -4.85 3.14
C ALA A 103 -9.04 -5.80 2.39
N ILE A 104 -9.58 -5.35 1.24
CA ILE A 104 -10.38 -6.22 0.35
C ILE A 104 -9.54 -7.38 -0.16
N GLY A 105 -8.31 -7.10 -0.62
CA GLY A 105 -7.36 -8.11 -1.10
C GLY A 105 -7.02 -9.18 -0.07
N ILE A 106 -6.87 -8.80 1.21
CA ILE A 106 -6.71 -9.73 2.33
C ILE A 106 -7.94 -10.62 2.50
N GLY A 107 -9.14 -10.05 2.40
CA GLY A 107 -10.39 -10.81 2.46
C GLY A 107 -10.51 -11.84 1.33
N LEU A 108 -10.19 -11.45 0.09
CA LEU A 108 -10.17 -12.35 -1.06
C LEU A 108 -9.09 -13.42 -0.96
N ALA A 109 -7.90 -13.05 -0.47
CA ALA A 109 -6.81 -13.99 -0.20
C ALA A 109 -7.23 -15.06 0.81
N ALA A 110 -7.90 -14.67 1.90
CA ALA A 110 -8.42 -15.60 2.90
C ALA A 110 -9.46 -16.56 2.30
N GLN A 111 -10.33 -16.07 1.41
CA GLN A 111 -11.29 -16.91 0.69
C GLN A 111 -10.58 -17.94 -0.20
N LEU A 112 -9.61 -17.53 -1.03
CA LEU A 112 -8.84 -18.44 -1.88
C LEU A 112 -8.11 -19.52 -1.08
N ILE A 113 -7.57 -19.18 0.10
CA ILE A 113 -6.90 -20.13 1.00
C ILE A 113 -7.90 -21.13 1.57
N ALA A 114 -9.04 -20.64 2.07
CA ALA A 114 -10.05 -21.46 2.73
C ALA A 114 -10.80 -22.38 1.75
N SER A 115 -11.30 -21.82 0.64
CA SER A 115 -12.05 -22.58 -0.37
C SER A 115 -11.14 -23.49 -1.19
N GLY A 116 -9.91 -23.05 -1.46
CA GLY A 116 -9.04 -23.69 -2.44
C GLY A 116 -9.55 -23.59 -3.88
N ALA A 117 -10.45 -22.63 -4.17
CA ALA A 117 -11.09 -22.41 -5.46
C ALA A 117 -11.06 -20.92 -5.84
N TYR A 118 -11.01 -20.65 -7.16
CA TYR A 118 -11.04 -19.32 -7.78
C TYR A 118 -12.45 -18.74 -7.88
#